data_AF-A0A1Y4GRT3-F1
#
_entry.id   AF-A0A1Y4GRT3-F1
#
_cell.length_a   1.000
_cell.length_b   1.000
_cell.length_c   1.000
_cell.angle_alpha   90.00
_cell.angle_beta   90.00
_cell.angle_gamma   90.00
#
_symmetry.space_group_name_H-M   'P 1'
#
loop_
_entity.id
_entity.type
_entity.pdbx_description
1 polymer ?
#
loop_
_entity_poly.entity_id
_entity_poly.type
_entity_poly.pdbx_seq_one_letter_code
_entity_poly.pdbx_strand_id
1 'polypeptide(L)'
;MTLQQELQKFGLSQESRNDILHGSTAAPKEFEQIAQVALSGYFLVQGTDRKIIVRPTCVEFYYHEEWDNGIKDFIVYHRNSKTSLPSTFPLGVLHNHVSGIDITFERGNDAQNAVRASMLIREYEIDGKNEERSTLLYEALYQQASIFDGISVKWVDGEKMVDVTSYPRKNVALYDENGIKMEASKYPDRPRTADKKYIQDPRRWQFRRKIVSDADTNIVYISSWLKDECPHFYPHFLEALKENDIPFKIMKRTNDIWARDYMPIQIYDNRFVQYSYNPDYLQEKQEDRESITDVDAVCQEIGIECVKTDLIIDGGNVVKAGQYIIMTEKVYKENPNLTPAEIRNQLRKLFHCDLIMLPWDKNEKYGHADGIVKAIDDHTVLLTNYADYNPQITERFSKILSQYLDVQTLNYTVKSNDYNWAYINFLRVGDVIILPGLNIPEDQQALQQIKKYYPSCKVIQIDSLEVVKKDGALNCITWNIKK
;
A
#
# COMPACT_ATOMS: atom_id res chain seq x y z
N MET A 1 11.25 -9.88 20.06
CA MET A 1 11.05 -11.27 19.60
C MET A 1 11.94 -11.45 18.39
N THR A 2 12.77 -12.48 18.32
CA THR A 2 13.75 -12.61 17.22
C THR A 2 13.23 -13.52 16.11
N LEU A 3 13.62 -13.27 14.85
CA LEU A 3 13.26 -14.14 13.74
C LEU A 3 13.72 -15.58 13.99
N GLN A 4 14.93 -15.75 14.52
CA GLN A 4 15.47 -17.07 14.84
C GLN A 4 14.55 -17.84 15.80
N GLN A 5 14.02 -17.19 16.85
CA GLN A 5 13.12 -17.84 17.81
C GLN A 5 11.80 -18.24 17.16
N GLU A 6 11.24 -17.42 16.29
CA GLU A 6 10.00 -17.72 15.57
C GLU A 6 10.18 -18.91 14.62
N LEU A 7 11.24 -18.89 13.82
CA LEU A 7 11.56 -20.00 12.91
C LEU A 7 11.85 -21.29 13.69
N GLN A 8 12.55 -21.20 14.82
CA GLN A 8 12.80 -22.36 15.69
C GLN A 8 11.54 -22.95 16.28
N LYS A 9 10.55 -22.12 16.63
CA LYS A 9 9.29 -22.55 17.25
C LYS A 9 8.20 -22.90 16.25
N PHE A 10 8.39 -22.55 14.98
CA PHE A 10 7.44 -22.77 13.91
C PHE A 10 6.88 -24.20 13.85
N GLY A 11 5.57 -24.29 13.82
CA GLY A 11 4.80 -25.50 13.53
C GLY A 11 3.34 -25.10 13.46
N LEU A 12 2.62 -25.56 12.44
CA LEU A 12 1.21 -25.22 12.30
C LEU A 12 0.41 -25.81 13.45
N SER A 13 -0.47 -25.00 14.04
CA SER A 13 -1.48 -25.50 14.97
C SER A 13 -2.43 -26.48 14.28
N GLN A 14 -3.10 -27.33 15.06
CA GLN A 14 -4.08 -28.28 14.51
C GLN A 14 -5.22 -27.57 13.78
N GLU A 15 -5.64 -26.41 14.27
CA GLU A 15 -6.64 -25.55 13.65
C GLU A 15 -6.18 -25.10 12.25
N SER A 16 -5.03 -24.44 12.16
CA SER A 16 -4.49 -23.96 10.89
C SER A 16 -4.21 -25.10 9.90
N ARG A 17 -3.74 -26.25 10.41
CA ARG A 17 -3.56 -27.46 9.60
C ARG A 17 -4.90 -27.98 9.05
N ASN A 18 -5.93 -28.04 9.89
CA ASN A 18 -7.26 -28.45 9.47
C ASN A 18 -7.83 -27.51 8.41
N ASP A 19 -7.71 -26.20 8.60
CA ASP A 19 -8.20 -25.21 7.63
C ASP A 19 -7.58 -25.42 6.25
N ILE A 20 -6.26 -25.60 6.19
CA ILE A 20 -5.55 -25.84 4.93
C ILE A 20 -6.02 -27.15 4.29
N LEU A 21 -6.14 -28.23 5.07
CA LEU A 21 -6.58 -29.53 4.54
C LEU A 21 -8.03 -29.51 4.04
N HIS A 22 -8.88 -28.63 4.58
CA HIS A 22 -10.26 -28.43 4.11
C HIS A 22 -10.37 -27.36 3.01
N GLY A 23 -9.24 -26.93 2.44
CA GLY A 23 -9.21 -26.06 1.26
C GLY A 23 -9.28 -24.56 1.55
N SER A 24 -9.05 -24.14 2.79
CA SER A 24 -8.93 -22.71 3.11
C SER A 24 -7.79 -22.07 2.32
N THR A 25 -8.06 -20.89 1.77
CA THR A 25 -7.07 -20.08 1.06
C THR A 25 -6.44 -19.02 1.96
N ALA A 26 -6.96 -18.85 3.18
CA ALA A 26 -6.42 -17.90 4.15
C ALA A 26 -5.00 -18.30 4.58
N ALA A 27 -4.21 -17.30 4.95
CA ALA A 27 -2.90 -17.55 5.53
C ALA A 27 -3.06 -18.06 6.97
N PRO A 28 -2.30 -19.09 7.39
CA PRO A 28 -2.28 -19.49 8.79
C PRO A 28 -1.58 -18.41 9.64
N LYS A 29 -2.04 -18.23 10.88
CA LYS A 29 -1.52 -17.21 11.82
C LYS A 29 -0.02 -17.33 12.08
N GLU A 30 0.51 -18.54 12.01
CA GLU A 30 1.94 -18.81 12.20
C GLU A 30 2.79 -18.22 11.07
N PHE A 31 2.29 -18.18 9.82
CA PHE A 31 2.99 -17.49 8.73
C PHE A 31 2.94 -15.98 8.91
N GLU A 32 1.79 -15.45 9.34
CA GLU A 32 1.63 -14.03 9.60
C GLU A 32 2.61 -13.57 10.69
N GLN A 33 2.70 -14.29 11.80
CA GLN A 33 3.63 -14.00 12.89
C GLN A 33 5.10 -13.98 12.43
N ILE A 34 5.52 -14.96 11.61
CA ILE A 34 6.87 -14.96 11.03
C ILE A 34 7.05 -13.76 10.08
N ALA A 35 6.05 -13.46 9.24
CA ALA A 35 6.11 -12.34 8.30
C ALA A 35 6.23 -10.99 9.01
N GLN A 36 5.47 -10.77 10.08
CA GLN A 36 5.53 -9.55 10.90
C GLN A 36 6.92 -9.31 11.50
N VAL A 37 7.61 -10.39 11.92
CA VAL A 37 8.98 -10.32 12.43
C VAL A 37 9.98 -10.16 11.29
N ALA A 38 9.88 -10.97 10.23
CA ALA A 38 10.78 -10.93 9.10
C ALA A 38 10.78 -9.57 8.38
N LEU A 39 9.61 -9.00 8.12
CA LEU A 39 9.46 -7.70 7.44
C LEU A 39 9.79 -6.50 8.33
N SER A 40 10.02 -6.72 9.63
CA SER A 40 10.56 -5.70 10.55
C SER A 40 12.10 -5.68 10.57
N GLY A 41 12.74 -6.80 10.24
CA GLY A 41 14.19 -6.96 10.26
C GLY A 41 14.84 -6.65 8.92
N TYR A 42 16.15 -6.87 8.85
CA TYR A 42 16.94 -6.61 7.67
C TYR A 42 18.25 -7.39 7.64
N PHE A 43 18.83 -7.53 6.45
CA PHE A 43 20.22 -7.95 6.32
C PHE A 43 21.15 -6.75 6.42
N LEU A 44 22.09 -6.82 7.34
CA LEU A 44 23.24 -5.93 7.40
C LEU A 44 24.37 -6.56 6.59
N VAL A 45 24.67 -5.94 5.46
CA VAL A 45 25.81 -6.30 4.60
C VAL A 45 26.95 -5.36 4.93
N GLN A 46 28.05 -5.88 5.47
CA GLN A 46 29.20 -5.10 5.91
C GLN A 46 30.47 -5.58 5.23
N GLY A 47 31.10 -4.67 4.48
CA GLY A 47 32.49 -4.75 4.03
C GLY A 47 33.37 -3.77 4.83
N THR A 48 34.62 -3.59 4.41
CA THR A 48 35.62 -2.76 5.11
C THR A 48 35.18 -1.31 5.27
N ASP A 49 34.73 -0.68 4.17
CA ASP A 49 34.43 0.76 4.14
C ASP A 49 32.94 1.06 3.90
N ARG A 50 32.10 0.04 3.83
CA ARG A 50 30.69 0.19 3.45
C ARG A 50 29.77 -0.70 4.27
N LYS A 51 28.61 -0.14 4.60
CA LYS A 51 27.48 -0.83 5.22
C LYS A 51 26.26 -0.60 4.36
N ILE A 52 25.57 -1.67 4.00
CA ILE A 52 24.32 -1.63 3.24
C ILE A 52 23.26 -2.34 4.07
N ILE A 53 22.08 -1.74 4.14
CA ILE A 53 20.91 -2.36 4.77
C ILE A 53 19.98 -2.82 3.66
N VAL A 54 19.74 -4.13 3.61
CA VAL A 54 18.81 -4.75 2.66
C VAL A 54 17.58 -5.23 3.45
N ARG A 55 16.44 -4.56 3.27
CA ARG A 55 15.23 -4.87 4.04
C ARG A 55 14.24 -5.64 3.17
N PRO A 56 13.82 -6.85 3.54
CA PRO A 56 12.69 -7.50 2.89
C PRO A 56 11.43 -6.65 2.98
N THR A 57 10.72 -6.47 1.87
CA THR A 57 9.43 -5.75 1.80
C THR A 57 8.28 -6.67 1.42
N CYS A 58 8.58 -7.85 0.88
CA CYS A 58 7.62 -8.89 0.57
C CYS A 58 8.25 -10.28 0.76
N VAL A 59 7.53 -11.15 1.47
CA VAL A 59 7.94 -12.55 1.70
C VAL A 59 6.82 -13.51 1.30
N GLU A 60 7.18 -14.72 0.88
CA GLU A 60 6.23 -15.72 0.42
C GLU A 60 6.56 -17.09 0.98
N PHE A 61 5.57 -17.76 1.58
CA PHE A 61 5.76 -19.02 2.29
C PHE A 61 5.49 -20.24 1.42
N TYR A 62 6.27 -21.29 1.71
CA TYR A 62 6.19 -22.60 1.11
C TYR A 62 6.24 -23.65 2.21
N TYR A 63 5.30 -24.60 2.19
CA TYR A 63 5.13 -25.56 3.27
C TYR A 63 4.61 -26.91 2.77
N HIS A 64 5.31 -27.99 3.11
CA HIS A 64 4.95 -29.35 2.73
C HIS A 64 5.23 -30.32 3.89
N GLU A 65 4.30 -31.23 4.14
CA GLU A 65 4.42 -32.31 5.11
C GLU A 65 4.65 -33.63 4.36
N GLU A 66 5.75 -34.32 4.65
CA GLU A 66 6.16 -35.50 3.89
C GLU A 66 5.25 -36.72 4.14
N TRP A 67 4.67 -36.83 5.34
CA TRP A 67 3.85 -37.97 5.74
C TRP A 67 2.52 -38.09 4.98
N ASP A 68 1.91 -39.27 5.05
CA ASP A 68 0.60 -39.55 4.45
C ASP A 68 -0.50 -38.71 5.08
N ASN A 69 -1.41 -38.17 4.26
CA ASN A 69 -2.43 -37.18 4.67
C ASN A 69 -1.84 -35.88 5.26
N GLY A 70 -0.57 -35.60 4.95
CA GLY A 70 0.07 -34.32 5.18
C GLY A 70 -0.41 -33.23 4.22
N ILE A 71 -0.19 -31.96 4.59
CA ILE A 71 -0.36 -30.83 3.67
C ILE A 71 0.62 -30.97 2.50
N LYS A 72 0.11 -31.02 1.27
CA LYS A 72 0.92 -31.16 0.06
C LYS A 72 1.02 -29.84 -0.70
N ASP A 73 2.24 -29.30 -0.78
CA ASP A 73 2.57 -28.22 -1.69
C ASP A 73 3.60 -28.70 -2.71
N PHE A 74 3.14 -28.94 -3.95
CA PHE A 74 3.94 -29.60 -4.98
C PHE A 74 5.05 -28.73 -5.58
N ILE A 75 5.01 -27.42 -5.33
CA ILE A 75 6.02 -26.46 -5.78
C ILE A 75 7.28 -26.46 -4.91
N VAL A 76 7.21 -26.96 -3.68
CA VAL A 76 8.36 -27.08 -2.77
C VAL A 76 9.42 -27.95 -3.43
N TYR A 77 10.60 -27.40 -3.70
CA TYR A 77 11.65 -28.07 -4.50
C TYR A 77 12.51 -29.04 -3.70
N HIS A 78 12.49 -28.93 -2.37
CA HIS A 78 13.26 -29.75 -1.43
C HIS A 78 12.41 -30.83 -0.76
N ARG A 79 11.29 -31.21 -1.39
CA ARG A 79 10.45 -32.34 -0.97
C ARG A 79 10.97 -33.68 -1.47
N ASN A 80 10.52 -34.76 -0.86
CA ASN A 80 10.82 -36.11 -1.32
C ASN A 80 10.28 -36.34 -2.75
N SER A 81 11.03 -37.11 -3.52
CA SER A 81 10.63 -37.60 -4.83
C SER A 81 10.73 -39.12 -4.86
N LYS A 82 10.26 -39.75 -5.96
CA LYS A 82 10.40 -41.20 -6.15
C LYS A 82 11.85 -41.69 -6.11
N THR A 83 12.81 -40.80 -6.33
CA THR A 83 14.24 -41.13 -6.47
C THR A 83 15.14 -40.41 -5.48
N SER A 84 14.60 -39.53 -4.62
CA SER A 84 15.39 -38.70 -3.70
C SER A 84 14.66 -38.47 -2.38
N LEU A 85 15.38 -38.68 -1.28
CA LEU A 85 14.95 -38.43 0.10
C LEU A 85 15.93 -37.46 0.76
N PRO A 86 15.87 -36.15 0.45
CA PRO A 86 16.85 -35.19 0.96
C PRO A 86 16.76 -35.06 2.50
N SER A 87 17.90 -34.89 3.14
CA SER A 87 17.96 -34.45 4.54
C SER A 87 17.31 -33.08 4.70
N THR A 88 16.87 -32.76 5.92
CA THR A 88 16.33 -31.43 6.21
C THR A 88 17.40 -30.36 6.11
N PHE A 89 17.02 -29.18 5.61
CA PHE A 89 17.93 -28.04 5.62
C PHE A 89 18.14 -27.51 7.04
N PRO A 90 19.36 -27.06 7.39
CA PRO A 90 19.59 -26.38 8.65
C PRO A 90 18.75 -25.11 8.75
N LEU A 91 18.41 -24.73 9.97
CA LEU A 91 17.64 -23.53 10.25
C LEU A 91 18.33 -22.25 9.75
N GLY A 92 17.59 -21.41 9.04
CA GLY A 92 17.99 -20.05 8.66
C GLY A 92 18.97 -20.00 7.49
N VAL A 93 19.15 -21.10 6.75
CA VAL A 93 20.07 -21.14 5.61
C VAL A 93 19.45 -20.41 4.42
N LEU A 94 20.27 -19.61 3.74
CA LEU A 94 19.90 -18.95 2.49
C LEU A 94 20.08 -19.90 1.31
N HIS A 95 18.99 -20.17 0.59
CA HIS A 95 19.02 -20.97 -0.63
C HIS A 95 18.63 -20.14 -1.84
N ASN A 96 19.46 -20.18 -2.87
CA ASN A 96 19.17 -19.49 -4.12
C ASN A 96 18.12 -20.27 -4.91
N HIS A 97 17.10 -19.56 -5.35
CA HIS A 97 16.03 -20.07 -6.20
C HIS A 97 15.89 -19.18 -7.45
N VAL A 98 15.32 -19.72 -8.53
CA VAL A 98 15.11 -18.96 -9.78
C VAL A 98 14.19 -17.74 -9.60
N SER A 99 13.43 -17.71 -8.50
CA SER A 99 12.49 -16.65 -8.14
C SER A 99 12.92 -15.83 -6.92
N GLY A 100 14.16 -15.97 -6.41
CA GLY A 100 14.66 -15.20 -5.27
C GLY A 100 15.58 -15.99 -4.32
N ILE A 101 15.60 -15.61 -3.05
CA ILE A 101 16.37 -16.30 -2.00
C ILE A 101 15.41 -16.77 -0.90
N ASP A 102 15.46 -18.06 -0.60
CA ASP A 102 14.71 -18.70 0.48
C ASP A 102 15.49 -18.66 1.78
N ILE A 103 14.80 -18.40 2.89
CA ILE A 103 15.25 -18.74 4.24
C ILE A 103 14.53 -20.03 4.65
N THR A 104 15.28 -21.11 4.88
CA THR A 104 14.71 -22.42 5.26
C THR A 104 14.56 -22.56 6.76
N PHE A 105 13.52 -23.28 7.19
CA PHE A 105 13.24 -23.57 8.61
C PHE A 105 12.50 -24.90 8.73
N GLU A 106 13.09 -25.91 8.10
CA GLU A 106 12.56 -27.27 8.10
C GLU A 106 12.59 -27.92 9.48
N ARG A 107 11.74 -28.94 9.66
CA ARG A 107 11.71 -29.77 10.86
C ARG A 107 11.64 -31.25 10.52
N GLY A 108 12.06 -32.07 11.47
CA GLY A 108 12.04 -33.53 11.36
C GLY A 108 13.46 -34.10 11.34
N ASN A 109 13.61 -35.23 12.01
CA ASN A 109 14.87 -35.97 12.10
C ASN A 109 14.97 -37.07 11.02
N ASP A 110 13.88 -37.32 10.30
CA ASP A 110 13.76 -38.34 9.27
C ASP A 110 13.05 -37.75 8.04
N ALA A 111 13.51 -38.11 6.85
CA ALA A 111 13.01 -37.54 5.59
C ALA A 111 11.53 -37.88 5.33
N GLN A 112 11.00 -38.99 5.83
CA GLN A 112 9.61 -39.42 5.58
C GLN A 112 8.60 -38.68 6.46
N ASN A 113 9.05 -38.11 7.58
CA ASN A 113 8.21 -37.37 8.51
C ASN A 113 8.64 -35.90 8.64
N ALA A 114 9.38 -35.39 7.66
CA ALA A 114 9.86 -34.02 7.67
C ALA A 114 8.75 -33.02 7.31
N VAL A 115 8.85 -31.83 7.90
CA VAL A 115 8.19 -30.62 7.46
C VAL A 115 9.18 -29.82 6.64
N ARG A 116 8.86 -29.62 5.36
CA ARG A 116 9.62 -28.80 4.43
C ARG A 116 9.02 -27.41 4.45
N ALA A 117 9.75 -26.43 4.98
CA ALA A 117 9.27 -25.06 5.09
C ALA A 117 10.36 -24.04 4.71
N SER A 118 9.98 -23.07 3.91
CA SER A 118 10.82 -21.93 3.54
C SER A 118 10.00 -20.66 3.40
N MET A 119 10.71 -19.53 3.48
CA MET A 119 10.19 -18.19 3.23
C MET A 119 11.07 -17.54 2.16
N LEU A 120 10.49 -17.33 0.98
CA LEU A 120 11.13 -16.71 -0.16
C LEU A 120 11.02 -15.19 -0.06
N ILE A 121 12.14 -14.49 -0.15
CA ILE A 121 12.14 -13.02 -0.25
C ILE A 121 11.79 -12.64 -1.70
N ARG A 122 10.64 -12.00 -1.87
CA ARG A 122 10.11 -11.61 -3.18
C ARG A 122 10.50 -10.20 -3.58
N GLU A 123 10.61 -9.31 -2.60
CA GLU A 123 10.93 -7.90 -2.81
C GLU A 123 11.72 -7.39 -1.62
N TYR A 124 12.56 -6.40 -1.86
CA TYR A 124 13.41 -5.81 -0.85
C TYR A 124 13.70 -4.33 -1.15
N GLU A 125 14.05 -3.54 -0.14
CA GLU A 125 14.52 -2.17 -0.32
C GLU A 125 15.99 -2.01 0.06
N ILE A 126 16.65 -1.08 -0.64
CA ILE A 126 17.96 -0.53 -0.32
C ILE A 126 17.85 0.99 -0.44
N ASP A 127 18.35 1.72 0.57
CA ASP A 127 18.35 3.20 0.59
C ASP A 127 16.96 3.81 0.27
N GLY A 128 15.92 3.18 0.80
CA GLY A 128 14.54 3.61 0.61
C GLY A 128 13.97 3.36 -0.79
N LYS A 129 14.63 2.57 -1.65
CA LYS A 129 14.10 2.22 -2.98
C LYS A 129 13.79 0.73 -3.03
N ASN A 130 12.52 0.39 -3.30
CA ASN A 130 12.10 -1.01 -3.46
C ASN A 130 12.69 -1.63 -4.74
N GLU A 131 12.90 -2.94 -4.72
CA GLU A 131 13.33 -3.75 -5.85
C GLU A 131 12.49 -5.04 -5.88
N GLU A 132 11.80 -5.25 -6.99
CA GLU A 132 10.89 -6.39 -7.18
C GLU A 132 11.54 -7.57 -7.91
N ARG A 133 12.72 -7.35 -8.49
CA ARG A 133 13.55 -8.41 -9.06
C ARG A 133 14.26 -9.12 -7.91
N SER A 134 13.53 -10.03 -7.26
CA SER A 134 14.03 -10.87 -6.15
C SER A 134 15.37 -11.54 -6.44
N THR A 135 15.64 -11.86 -7.70
CA THR A 135 16.92 -12.38 -8.16
C THR A 135 18.06 -11.42 -7.85
N LEU A 136 17.94 -10.11 -8.04
CA LEU A 136 19.03 -9.18 -7.73
C LEU A 136 19.40 -9.08 -6.25
N LEU A 137 18.66 -9.75 -5.36
CA LEU A 137 19.00 -9.84 -3.94
C LEU A 137 20.39 -10.44 -3.72
N TYR A 138 20.86 -11.37 -4.56
CA TYR A 138 22.23 -11.87 -4.42
C TYR A 138 23.28 -10.78 -4.68
N GLU A 139 23.05 -9.88 -5.65
CA GLU A 139 23.96 -8.75 -5.88
C GLU A 139 23.96 -7.81 -4.68
N ALA A 140 22.79 -7.59 -4.08
CA ALA A 140 22.64 -6.79 -2.88
C ALA A 140 23.36 -7.39 -1.65
N LEU A 141 23.27 -8.72 -1.47
CA LEU A 141 23.87 -9.42 -0.34
C LEU A 141 25.38 -9.66 -0.50
N TYR A 142 25.85 -9.99 -1.71
CA TYR A 142 27.26 -10.32 -1.93
C TYR A 142 28.15 -9.10 -2.14
N GLN A 143 27.57 -7.92 -2.44
CA GLN A 143 28.28 -6.67 -2.68
C GLN A 143 29.35 -6.76 -3.79
N GLN A 144 29.79 -5.63 -4.32
CA GLN A 144 31.07 -5.54 -5.04
C GLN A 144 32.24 -5.39 -4.05
N ALA A 145 32.26 -6.21 -3.00
CA ALA A 145 33.32 -6.18 -1.99
C ALA A 145 34.61 -6.81 -2.54
N SER A 146 35.75 -6.30 -2.09
CA SER A 146 37.05 -6.91 -2.36
C SER A 146 37.12 -8.28 -1.69
N ILE A 147 37.46 -9.31 -2.46
CA ILE A 147 37.60 -10.68 -1.97
C ILE A 147 38.73 -10.82 -0.93
N PHE A 148 39.63 -9.84 -0.83
CA PHE A 148 40.75 -9.85 0.10
C PHE A 148 40.40 -9.29 1.46
N ASP A 149 39.37 -8.44 1.54
CA ASP A 149 38.99 -7.76 2.77
C ASP A 149 37.79 -8.41 3.47
N GLY A 150 37.15 -9.36 2.79
CA GLY A 150 36.03 -10.13 3.30
C GLY A 150 34.70 -9.38 3.28
N ILE A 151 33.63 -10.14 3.46
CA ILE A 151 32.27 -9.64 3.55
C ILE A 151 31.54 -10.39 4.65
N SER A 152 30.68 -9.68 5.37
CA SER A 152 29.73 -10.30 6.29
C SER A 152 28.30 -9.91 5.94
N VAL A 153 27.41 -10.89 5.95
CA VAL A 153 25.97 -10.72 5.81
C VAL A 153 25.35 -11.28 7.07
N LYS A 154 24.64 -10.44 7.83
CA LYS A 154 24.01 -10.83 9.09
C LYS A 154 22.56 -10.36 9.13
N TRP A 155 21.69 -11.19 9.67
CA TRP A 155 20.33 -10.76 10.01
C TRP A 155 20.36 -9.85 11.24
N VAL A 156 19.57 -8.79 11.20
CA VAL A 156 19.28 -7.90 12.34
C VAL A 156 17.78 -7.82 12.51
N ASP A 157 17.30 -8.16 13.70
CA ASP A 157 15.88 -8.10 14.03
C ASP A 157 15.38 -6.65 14.15
N GLY A 158 14.13 -6.43 13.77
CA GLY A 158 13.45 -5.15 14.00
C GLY A 158 13.16 -4.94 15.48
N GLU A 159 13.07 -3.67 15.89
CA GLU A 159 12.73 -3.31 17.28
C GLU A 159 11.29 -3.70 17.63
N LYS A 160 10.38 -3.60 16.66
CA LYS A 160 8.96 -3.92 16.78
C LYS A 160 8.48 -4.65 15.54
N MET A 161 7.53 -5.56 15.72
CA MET A 161 6.80 -6.18 14.61
C MET A 161 6.11 -5.10 13.77
N VAL A 162 5.94 -5.40 12.49
CA VAL A 162 5.19 -4.55 11.57
C VAL A 162 3.88 -5.22 11.22
N ASP A 163 2.83 -4.43 11.01
CA ASP A 163 1.57 -4.93 10.45
C ASP A 163 1.81 -5.42 9.02
N VAL A 164 1.14 -6.52 8.66
CA VAL A 164 1.28 -7.15 7.35
C VAL A 164 -0.08 -7.44 6.75
N THR A 165 -0.14 -7.47 5.42
CA THR A 165 -1.32 -7.92 4.67
C THR A 165 -0.93 -9.12 3.82
N SER A 166 -1.81 -10.12 3.78
CA SER A 166 -1.60 -11.35 3.02
C SER A 166 -2.24 -11.30 1.63
N TYR A 167 -1.58 -11.89 0.64
CA TYR A 167 -1.99 -11.91 -0.77
C TYR A 167 -1.77 -13.30 -1.38
N PRO A 168 -2.50 -13.66 -2.44
CA PRO A 168 -2.21 -14.84 -3.23
C PRO A 168 -0.74 -14.87 -3.66
N ARG A 169 -0.13 -16.06 -3.66
CA ARG A 169 1.29 -16.22 -4.03
C ARG A 169 1.58 -15.73 -5.45
N LYS A 170 2.69 -15.06 -5.70
CA LYS A 170 3.00 -14.41 -7.00
C LYS A 170 3.48 -15.43 -8.02
N ASN A 171 2.65 -15.66 -9.05
CA ASN A 171 2.93 -16.55 -10.19
C ASN A 171 3.14 -18.03 -9.83
N VAL A 172 2.40 -18.51 -8.83
CA VAL A 172 2.41 -19.93 -8.46
C VAL A 172 1.20 -20.62 -9.09
N ALA A 173 1.43 -21.71 -9.83
CA ALA A 173 0.34 -22.48 -10.41
C ALA A 173 -0.39 -23.29 -9.33
N LEU A 174 -1.71 -23.40 -9.45
CA LEU A 174 -2.50 -24.35 -8.69
C LEU A 174 -2.24 -25.77 -9.19
N TYR A 175 -2.11 -26.72 -8.27
CA TYR A 175 -1.90 -28.14 -8.55
C TYR A 175 -3.13 -28.95 -8.13
N ASP A 176 -3.41 -30.03 -8.85
CA ASP A 176 -4.38 -31.03 -8.43
C ASP A 176 -3.80 -32.00 -7.38
N GLU A 177 -4.63 -32.93 -6.91
CA GLU A 177 -4.26 -33.97 -5.94
C GLU A 177 -3.10 -34.88 -6.39
N ASN A 178 -2.85 -34.96 -7.70
CA ASN A 178 -1.78 -35.76 -8.29
C ASN A 178 -0.50 -34.94 -8.54
N GLY A 179 -0.50 -33.66 -8.17
CA GLY A 179 0.64 -32.76 -8.38
C GLY A 179 0.79 -32.32 -9.82
N ILE A 180 -0.28 -32.30 -10.60
CA ILE A 180 -0.32 -31.78 -11.97
C ILE A 180 -0.82 -30.33 -11.95
N LYS A 181 -0.14 -29.43 -12.66
CA LYS A 181 -0.56 -28.03 -12.78
C LYS A 181 -1.90 -27.92 -13.50
N MET A 182 -2.82 -27.14 -12.95
CA MET A 182 -4.12 -26.91 -13.55
C MET A 182 -4.04 -25.86 -14.68
N GLU A 183 -4.39 -26.26 -15.90
CA GLU A 183 -4.36 -25.39 -17.08
C GLU A 183 -5.48 -24.35 -17.06
N ALA A 184 -5.14 -23.09 -17.33
CA ALA A 184 -6.10 -21.97 -17.31
C ALA A 184 -7.14 -22.07 -18.43
N SER A 185 -6.83 -22.73 -19.55
CA SER A 185 -7.76 -22.91 -20.68
C SER A 185 -9.04 -23.65 -20.30
N LYS A 186 -8.99 -24.47 -19.25
CA LYS A 186 -10.14 -25.25 -18.75
C LYS A 186 -11.02 -24.46 -17.77
N TYR A 187 -10.57 -23.28 -17.32
CA TYR A 187 -11.21 -22.48 -16.27
C TYR A 187 -11.14 -20.99 -16.61
N PRO A 188 -11.96 -20.51 -17.56
CA PRO A 188 -11.83 -19.17 -18.12
C PRO A 188 -12.00 -18.06 -17.08
N ASP A 189 -12.85 -18.28 -16.08
CA ASP A 189 -13.25 -17.29 -15.06
C ASP A 189 -12.32 -17.28 -13.84
N ARG A 190 -11.29 -18.14 -13.80
CA ARG A 190 -10.34 -18.19 -12.68
C ARG A 190 -9.14 -17.27 -12.92
N PRO A 191 -8.60 -16.65 -11.85
CA PRO A 191 -7.33 -15.92 -11.93
C PRO A 191 -6.21 -16.80 -12.50
N ARG A 192 -5.33 -16.20 -13.28
CA ARG A 192 -4.29 -16.91 -14.05
C ARG A 192 -2.90 -16.44 -13.65
N THR A 193 -1.91 -17.31 -13.79
CA THR A 193 -0.49 -16.93 -13.71
C THR A 193 -0.14 -15.89 -14.77
N ALA A 194 0.92 -15.10 -14.57
CA ALA A 194 1.30 -14.02 -15.50
C ALA A 194 1.51 -14.49 -16.97
N ASP A 195 1.98 -15.71 -17.18
CA ASP A 195 2.13 -16.32 -18.50
C ASP A 195 0.80 -16.81 -19.12
N LYS A 196 -0.31 -16.69 -18.37
CA LYS A 196 -1.68 -17.08 -18.72
C LYS A 196 -1.87 -18.57 -18.97
N LYS A 197 -0.89 -19.42 -18.62
CA LYS A 197 -0.94 -20.86 -18.90
C LYS A 197 -1.69 -21.64 -17.83
N TYR A 198 -1.56 -21.25 -16.57
CA TYR A 198 -2.06 -22.01 -15.43
C TYR A 198 -3.01 -21.17 -14.57
N ILE A 199 -3.86 -21.85 -13.81
CA ILE A 199 -4.65 -21.22 -12.76
C ILE A 199 -3.69 -20.73 -11.67
N GLN A 200 -3.88 -19.50 -11.22
CA GLN A 200 -3.15 -18.92 -10.10
C GLN A 200 -3.57 -19.61 -8.80
N ASP A 201 -2.59 -20.04 -8.01
CA ASP A 201 -2.85 -20.55 -6.67
C ASP A 201 -3.48 -19.46 -5.79
N PRO A 202 -4.68 -19.71 -5.21
CA PRO A 202 -5.39 -18.70 -4.45
C PRO A 202 -4.90 -18.57 -3.00
N ARG A 203 -4.04 -19.48 -2.51
CA ARG A 203 -3.53 -19.45 -1.13
C ARG A 203 -2.80 -18.14 -0.87
N ARG A 204 -3.21 -17.44 0.18
CA ARG A 204 -2.74 -16.10 0.55
C ARG A 204 -1.46 -16.15 1.37
N TRP A 205 -0.43 -16.84 0.88
CA TRP A 205 0.80 -17.10 1.63
C TRP A 205 1.93 -16.12 1.29
N GLN A 206 1.64 -15.07 0.53
CA GLN A 206 2.53 -13.94 0.35
C GLN A 206 2.15 -12.82 1.33
N PHE A 207 3.13 -12.17 1.93
CA PHE A 207 2.92 -11.09 2.89
C PHE A 207 3.74 -9.87 2.49
N ARG A 208 3.10 -8.69 2.59
CA ARG A 208 3.74 -7.38 2.47
C ARG A 208 3.48 -6.58 3.73
N ARG A 209 4.31 -5.58 4.00
CA ARG A 209 4.03 -4.59 5.05
C ARG A 209 2.73 -3.86 4.73
N LYS A 210 1.84 -3.75 5.72
CA LYS A 210 0.60 -2.99 5.59
C LYS A 210 0.93 -1.51 5.45
N ILE A 211 0.33 -0.87 4.45
CA ILE A 211 0.45 0.58 4.24
C ILE A 211 -0.50 1.30 5.20
N VAL A 212 -0.07 2.44 5.74
CA VAL A 212 -0.93 3.29 6.57
C VAL A 212 -2.08 3.84 5.72
N SER A 213 -3.30 3.46 6.02
CA SER A 213 -4.52 4.01 5.41
C SER A 213 -5.09 5.16 6.25
N ASP A 214 -6.11 5.88 5.73
CA ASP A 214 -6.83 6.89 6.52
C ASP A 214 -7.43 6.31 7.82
N ALA A 215 -7.84 5.03 7.78
CA ALA A 215 -8.37 4.30 8.93
C ALA A 215 -7.33 4.05 10.04
N ASP A 216 -6.04 4.12 9.71
CA ASP A 216 -4.95 3.93 10.67
C ASP A 216 -4.43 5.28 11.22
N THR A 217 -4.82 6.42 10.63
CA THR A 217 -4.37 7.75 11.05
C THR A 217 -5.06 8.22 12.33
N ASN A 218 -4.36 9.02 13.14
CA ASN A 218 -4.79 9.39 14.48
C ASN A 218 -4.50 10.86 14.85
N ILE A 219 -3.99 11.67 13.92
CA ILE A 219 -3.76 13.10 14.11
C ILE A 219 -3.88 13.85 12.79
N VAL A 220 -4.41 15.07 12.84
CA VAL A 220 -4.60 15.96 11.68
C VAL A 220 -3.69 17.18 11.76
N TYR A 221 -3.07 17.55 10.66
CA TYR A 221 -2.33 18.79 10.50
C TYR A 221 -3.07 19.71 9.54
N ILE A 222 -3.09 21.00 9.90
CA ILE A 222 -3.86 22.04 9.22
C ILE A 222 -2.95 23.23 9.01
N SER A 223 -3.01 23.85 7.83
CA SER A 223 -2.30 25.09 7.55
C SER A 223 -2.79 26.25 8.44
N SER A 224 -1.88 27.12 8.89
CA SER A 224 -2.27 28.34 9.62
C SER A 224 -3.12 29.29 8.79
N TRP A 225 -3.00 29.25 7.46
CA TRP A 225 -3.75 30.09 6.52
C TRP A 225 -5.25 29.81 6.51
N LEU A 226 -5.69 28.62 6.93
CA LEU A 226 -7.10 28.25 6.85
C LEU A 226 -8.00 29.19 7.67
N LYS A 227 -7.46 29.76 8.76
CA LYS A 227 -8.16 30.74 9.59
C LYS A 227 -8.50 32.02 8.82
N ASP A 228 -7.57 32.48 7.98
CA ASP A 228 -7.69 33.76 7.29
C ASP A 228 -8.41 33.57 5.94
N GLU A 229 -8.18 32.44 5.26
CA GLU A 229 -8.81 32.10 3.99
C GLU A 229 -10.28 31.67 4.12
N CYS A 230 -10.62 30.97 5.21
CA CYS A 230 -11.95 30.43 5.45
C CYS A 230 -12.42 30.72 6.89
N PRO A 231 -12.61 32.00 7.27
CA PRO A 231 -12.85 32.42 8.65
C PRO A 231 -14.19 31.93 9.23
N HIS A 232 -15.19 31.63 8.39
CA HIS A 232 -16.47 31.10 8.86
C HIS A 232 -16.39 29.60 9.11
N PHE A 233 -15.75 28.86 8.22
CA PHE A 233 -15.54 27.42 8.30
C PHE A 233 -14.56 27.02 9.40
N TYR A 234 -13.42 27.71 9.51
CA TYR A 234 -12.31 27.36 10.40
C TYR A 234 -12.72 27.05 11.86
N PRO A 235 -13.49 27.91 12.58
CA PRO A 235 -13.87 27.61 13.96
C PRO A 235 -14.75 26.37 14.08
N HIS A 236 -15.70 26.18 13.17
CA HIS A 236 -16.61 25.02 13.16
C HIS A 236 -15.84 23.72 12.87
N PHE A 237 -14.85 23.77 11.97
CA PHE A 237 -14.01 22.62 11.68
C PHE A 237 -13.15 22.21 12.88
N LEU A 238 -12.53 23.18 13.57
CA LEU A 238 -11.76 22.87 14.79
C LEU A 238 -12.65 22.36 15.93
N GLU A 239 -13.88 22.87 16.04
CA GLU A 239 -14.86 22.36 17.01
C GLU A 239 -15.23 20.92 16.69
N ALA A 240 -15.53 20.60 15.41
CA ALA A 240 -15.81 19.24 14.98
C ALA A 240 -14.64 18.27 15.28
N LEU A 241 -13.38 18.69 15.13
CA LEU A 241 -12.24 17.85 15.53
C LEU A 241 -12.20 17.63 17.05
N LYS A 242 -12.43 18.68 17.85
CA LYS A 242 -12.41 18.61 19.32
C LYS A 242 -13.53 17.76 19.90
N GLU A 243 -14.76 17.93 19.43
CA GLU A 243 -15.94 17.18 19.91
C GLU A 243 -15.85 15.68 19.60
N ASN A 244 -14.91 15.29 18.75
CA ASN A 244 -14.71 13.91 18.32
C ASN A 244 -13.34 13.37 18.73
N ASP A 245 -12.69 14.05 19.68
CA ASP A 245 -11.41 13.65 20.26
C ASP A 245 -10.32 13.42 19.20
N ILE A 246 -10.38 14.13 18.06
CA ILE A 246 -9.38 14.05 17.00
C ILE A 246 -8.25 15.02 17.34
N PRO A 247 -7.03 14.54 17.68
CA PRO A 247 -5.89 15.41 17.88
C PRO A 247 -5.56 16.17 16.61
N PHE A 248 -5.22 17.45 16.73
CA PHE A 248 -4.78 18.24 15.59
C PHE A 248 -3.67 19.22 15.94
N LYS A 249 -2.93 19.65 14.91
CA LYS A 249 -1.87 20.65 14.99
C LYS A 249 -1.97 21.65 13.86
N ILE A 250 -1.58 22.89 14.15
CA ILE A 250 -1.49 23.96 13.15
C ILE A 250 -0.04 24.07 12.69
N MET A 251 0.19 23.97 11.38
CA MET A 251 1.47 24.18 10.72
C MET A 251 1.63 25.66 10.43
N LYS A 252 2.73 26.28 10.87
CA LYS A 252 2.91 27.74 10.78
C LYS A 252 3.72 28.19 9.57
N ARG A 253 4.55 27.31 9.02
CA ARG A 253 5.46 27.59 7.89
C ARG A 253 4.85 27.20 6.54
N THR A 254 3.55 27.38 6.39
CA THR A 254 2.81 27.11 5.16
C THR A 254 2.56 28.39 4.39
N ASN A 255 2.30 28.27 3.09
CA ASN A 255 1.96 29.39 2.19
C ASN A 255 0.55 29.25 1.57
N ASP A 256 -0.12 28.13 1.82
CA ASP A 256 -1.48 27.85 1.31
C ASP A 256 -2.24 26.89 2.24
N ILE A 257 -3.54 26.74 2.04
CA ILE A 257 -4.44 25.90 2.82
C ILE A 257 -4.44 24.42 2.39
N TRP A 258 -3.97 24.10 1.18
CA TRP A 258 -4.03 22.75 0.57
C TRP A 258 -3.00 21.77 1.10
N ALA A 259 -3.05 21.50 2.42
CA ALA A 259 -2.09 20.64 3.11
C ALA A 259 -1.95 19.25 2.50
N ARG A 260 -3.01 18.70 1.88
CA ARG A 260 -2.94 17.41 1.18
C ARG A 260 -1.94 17.43 0.04
N ASP A 261 -1.86 18.53 -0.69
CA ASP A 261 -1.21 18.57 -1.99
C ASP A 261 0.29 18.70 -1.90
N TYR A 262 0.79 19.40 -0.86
CA TYR A 262 2.22 19.61 -0.66
C TYR A 262 2.82 18.73 0.44
N MET A 263 2.04 18.22 1.40
CA MET A 263 2.62 17.45 2.50
C MET A 263 3.01 16.03 2.08
N PRO A 264 4.07 15.45 2.69
CA PRO A 264 4.57 14.12 2.35
C PRO A 264 3.54 13.00 2.54
N ILE A 265 3.57 11.97 1.71
CA ILE A 265 2.68 10.81 1.85
C ILE A 265 3.28 9.81 2.84
N GLN A 266 2.57 9.51 3.94
CA GLN A 266 2.94 8.42 4.84
C GLN A 266 2.61 7.07 4.22
N ILE A 267 3.62 6.21 4.11
CA ILE A 267 3.51 4.83 3.60
C ILE A 267 3.52 3.83 4.74
N TYR A 268 4.45 3.97 5.68
CA TYR A 268 4.54 3.19 6.91
C TYR A 268 4.75 4.13 8.10
N ASP A 269 4.63 3.62 9.33
CA ASP A 269 4.80 4.40 10.57
C ASP A 269 5.99 5.39 10.52
N ASN A 270 7.17 4.93 10.11
CA ASN A 270 8.40 5.72 10.02
C ASN A 270 8.86 6.00 8.58
N ARG A 271 7.95 6.03 7.60
CA ARG A 271 8.31 6.27 6.20
C ARG A 271 7.35 7.26 5.55
N PHE A 272 7.88 8.44 5.25
CA PHE A 272 7.21 9.50 4.52
C PHE A 272 7.89 9.73 3.18
N VAL A 273 7.12 9.88 2.12
CA VAL A 273 7.62 10.21 0.78
C VAL A 273 7.30 11.66 0.49
N GLN A 274 8.35 12.47 0.39
CA GLN A 274 8.27 13.88 0.00
C GLN A 274 8.64 13.99 -1.48
N TYR A 275 7.75 14.60 -2.25
CA TYR A 275 7.89 14.83 -3.68
C TYR A 275 8.10 16.33 -3.94
N SER A 276 8.40 16.68 -5.18
CA SER A 276 8.49 18.08 -5.59
C SER A 276 7.08 18.63 -5.84
N TYR A 277 6.54 19.40 -4.90
CA TYR A 277 5.28 20.12 -5.13
C TYR A 277 5.56 21.35 -6.00
N ASN A 278 5.39 21.20 -7.30
CA ASN A 278 5.58 22.26 -8.29
C ASN A 278 4.64 22.07 -9.50
N PRO A 279 3.31 22.06 -9.26
CA PRO A 279 2.33 21.73 -10.29
C PRO A 279 2.30 22.78 -11.41
N ASP A 280 1.93 22.37 -12.61
CA ASP A 280 1.93 23.24 -13.80
C ASP A 280 0.97 24.43 -13.66
N TYR A 281 -0.13 24.25 -12.93
CA TYR A 281 -1.19 25.23 -12.76
C TYR A 281 -0.85 26.38 -11.81
N LEU A 282 0.26 26.31 -11.06
CA LEU A 282 0.79 27.40 -10.23
C LEU A 282 1.93 28.16 -10.91
N GLN A 283 2.34 27.78 -12.12
CA GLN A 283 3.54 28.35 -12.74
C GLN A 283 3.29 29.63 -13.53
N GLU A 284 2.03 30.00 -13.80
CA GLU A 284 1.72 31.15 -14.67
C GLU A 284 1.95 32.49 -13.96
N LYS A 285 1.30 32.72 -12.82
CA LYS A 285 1.36 34.00 -12.10
C LYS A 285 2.39 33.97 -10.97
N GLN A 286 2.91 35.15 -10.61
CA GLN A 286 3.84 35.27 -9.50
C GLN A 286 3.17 34.94 -8.17
N GLU A 287 1.96 35.44 -7.94
CA GLU A 287 1.16 35.17 -6.74
C GLU A 287 0.93 33.67 -6.53
N ASP A 288 0.62 32.93 -7.60
CA ASP A 288 0.43 31.47 -7.55
C ASP A 288 1.75 30.73 -7.20
N ARG A 289 2.90 31.22 -7.67
CA ARG A 289 4.21 30.65 -7.30
C ARG A 289 4.58 30.93 -5.85
N GLU A 290 4.14 32.06 -5.31
CA GLU A 290 4.38 32.45 -3.91
C GLU A 290 3.54 31.61 -2.93
N SER A 291 2.45 30.98 -3.38
CA SER A 291 1.65 30.04 -2.56
C SER A 291 2.30 28.66 -2.40
N ILE A 292 3.34 28.34 -3.19
CA ILE A 292 4.08 27.08 -3.07
C ILE A 292 4.77 27.05 -1.70
N THR A 293 4.39 26.07 -0.88
CA THR A 293 4.92 25.91 0.48
C THR A 293 6.30 25.26 0.48
N ASP A 294 7.22 25.78 1.29
CA ASP A 294 8.50 25.11 1.59
C ASP A 294 8.26 23.93 2.54
N VAL A 295 8.01 22.76 1.96
CA VAL A 295 7.70 21.53 2.68
C VAL A 295 8.85 21.09 3.61
N ASP A 296 10.11 21.39 3.25
CA ASP A 296 11.26 21.06 4.10
C ASP A 296 11.22 21.83 5.41
N ALA A 297 10.90 23.13 5.35
CA ALA A 297 10.77 23.96 6.53
C ALA A 297 9.61 23.52 7.43
N VAL A 298 8.50 23.05 6.84
CA VAL A 298 7.36 22.48 7.59
C VAL A 298 7.75 21.17 8.26
N CYS A 299 8.32 20.22 7.51
CA CYS A 299 8.75 18.92 8.03
C CYS A 299 9.79 19.05 9.16
N GLN A 300 10.72 20.00 9.05
CA GLN A 300 11.68 20.31 10.11
C GLN A 300 10.98 20.85 11.38
N GLU A 301 9.97 21.71 11.23
CA GLU A 301 9.19 22.26 12.35
C GLU A 301 8.49 21.15 13.15
N ILE A 302 7.93 20.15 12.45
CA ILE A 302 7.14 19.09 13.08
C ILE A 302 7.92 17.81 13.40
N GLY A 303 9.20 17.74 12.99
CA GLY A 303 10.11 16.62 13.27
C GLY A 303 9.83 15.38 12.42
N ILE A 304 9.51 15.55 11.12
CA ILE A 304 9.26 14.46 10.18
C ILE A 304 10.44 14.32 9.21
N GLU A 305 11.02 13.13 9.15
CA GLU A 305 12.04 12.76 8.17
C GLU A 305 11.39 12.09 6.96
N CYS A 306 11.87 12.44 5.76
CA CYS A 306 11.29 11.99 4.50
C CYS A 306 12.32 11.34 3.57
N VAL A 307 11.85 10.35 2.81
CA VAL A 307 12.49 9.90 1.57
C VAL A 307 12.06 10.88 0.46
N LYS A 308 13.03 11.53 -0.17
CA LYS A 308 12.78 12.56 -1.18
C LYS A 308 12.81 12.02 -2.61
N THR A 309 12.02 12.64 -3.48
CA THR A 309 12.06 12.45 -4.93
C THR A 309 11.90 13.78 -5.66
N ASP A 310 12.51 13.88 -6.85
CA ASP A 310 12.39 15.04 -7.74
C ASP A 310 11.15 14.97 -8.65
N LEU A 311 10.38 13.87 -8.58
CA LEU A 311 9.12 13.77 -9.32
C LEU A 311 8.16 14.87 -8.87
N ILE A 312 7.56 15.55 -9.85
CA ILE A 312 6.48 16.50 -9.63
C ILE A 312 5.20 15.70 -9.39
N ILE A 313 4.60 15.86 -8.21
CA ILE A 313 3.40 15.14 -7.77
C ILE A 313 2.56 16.13 -6.95
N ASP A 314 1.23 15.99 -7.01
CA ASP A 314 0.32 16.52 -6.00
C ASP A 314 -0.17 15.38 -5.11
N GLY A 315 -0.18 15.61 -3.80
CA GLY A 315 -0.73 14.63 -2.86
C GLY A 315 -2.21 14.33 -3.07
N GLY A 316 -3.01 15.28 -3.58
CA GLY A 316 -4.41 15.04 -4.00
C GLY A 316 -4.51 14.05 -5.18
N ASN A 317 -3.44 13.88 -5.95
CA ASN A 317 -3.36 12.86 -7.00
C ASN A 317 -2.89 11.48 -6.49
N VAL A 318 -2.75 11.28 -5.18
CA VAL A 318 -2.30 10.02 -4.58
C VAL A 318 -3.35 9.45 -3.62
N VAL A 319 -4.10 8.45 -4.09
CA VAL A 319 -5.09 7.72 -3.25
C VAL A 319 -4.56 6.33 -2.92
N LYS A 320 -4.46 6.02 -1.62
CA LYS A 320 -4.05 4.70 -1.11
C LYS A 320 -5.25 3.76 -1.00
N ALA A 321 -5.16 2.55 -1.56
CA ALA A 321 -6.17 1.50 -1.44
C ALA A 321 -5.51 0.11 -1.38
N GLY A 322 -5.43 -0.49 -0.18
CA GLY A 322 -4.75 -1.77 0.02
C GLY A 322 -3.28 -1.72 -0.40
N GLN A 323 -2.88 -2.58 -1.35
CA GLN A 323 -1.52 -2.59 -1.92
C GLN A 323 -1.31 -1.60 -3.08
N TYR A 324 -2.32 -0.80 -3.42
CA TYR A 324 -2.32 0.05 -4.59
C TYR A 324 -2.23 1.54 -4.22
N ILE A 325 -1.52 2.28 -5.07
CA ILE A 325 -1.67 3.72 -5.23
C ILE A 325 -2.47 3.96 -6.51
N ILE A 326 -3.57 4.69 -6.38
CA ILE A 326 -4.41 5.13 -7.48
C ILE A 326 -4.08 6.58 -7.78
N MET A 327 -3.74 6.87 -9.04
CA MET A 327 -3.42 8.21 -9.52
C MET A 327 -4.04 8.45 -10.89
N THR A 328 -4.19 9.70 -11.28
CA THR A 328 -4.46 10.06 -12.67
C THR A 328 -3.17 10.16 -13.49
N GLU A 329 -3.31 10.07 -14.81
CA GLU A 329 -2.20 10.25 -15.75
C GLU A 329 -1.63 11.69 -15.79
N LYS A 330 -2.17 12.64 -15.01
CA LYS A 330 -1.63 14.01 -14.88
C LYS A 330 -0.16 14.03 -14.48
N VAL A 331 0.28 13.09 -13.63
CA VAL A 331 1.70 12.94 -13.23
C VAL A 331 2.64 12.77 -14.43
N TYR A 332 2.18 12.20 -15.56
CA TYR A 332 2.98 12.10 -16.78
C TYR A 332 3.12 13.41 -17.53
N LYS A 333 2.09 14.26 -17.47
CA LYS A 333 2.11 15.59 -18.10
C LYS A 333 3.10 16.52 -17.39
N GLU A 334 3.17 16.43 -16.08
CA GLU A 334 4.01 17.29 -15.23
C GLU A 334 5.46 16.84 -15.17
N ASN A 335 5.76 15.60 -15.55
CA ASN A 335 7.12 15.06 -15.63
C ASN A 335 7.50 14.72 -17.08
N PRO A 336 7.50 15.70 -18.03
CA PRO A 336 7.66 15.43 -19.47
C PRO A 336 9.05 14.90 -19.85
N ASN A 337 10.04 15.03 -18.96
CA ASN A 337 11.39 14.56 -19.17
C ASN A 337 11.54 13.04 -18.95
N LEU A 338 10.50 12.37 -18.44
CA LEU A 338 10.48 10.93 -18.18
C LEU A 338 9.37 10.26 -18.97
N THR A 339 9.61 9.03 -19.40
CA THR A 339 8.58 8.21 -20.02
C THR A 339 7.56 7.72 -18.97
N PRO A 340 6.31 7.42 -19.36
CA PRO A 340 5.34 6.83 -18.45
C PRO A 340 5.83 5.53 -17.79
N ALA A 341 6.70 4.76 -18.44
CA ALA A 341 7.27 3.53 -17.88
C ALA A 341 8.28 3.84 -16.76
N GLU A 342 9.13 4.84 -16.96
CA GLU A 342 10.10 5.30 -15.95
C GLU A 342 9.39 5.89 -14.73
N ILE A 343 8.38 6.73 -14.95
CA ILE A 343 7.58 7.31 -13.86
C ILE A 343 6.90 6.20 -13.06
N ARG A 344 6.21 5.26 -13.72
CA ARG A 344 5.58 4.11 -13.03
C ARG A 344 6.60 3.29 -12.25
N ASN A 345 7.78 3.05 -12.79
CA ASN A 345 8.83 2.33 -12.08
C ASN A 345 9.30 3.10 -10.84
N GLN A 346 9.58 4.39 -10.96
CA GLN A 346 9.98 5.21 -9.80
C GLN A 346 8.90 5.26 -8.72
N LEU A 347 7.63 5.46 -9.10
CA LEU A 347 6.50 5.51 -8.16
C LEU A 347 6.34 4.18 -7.39
N ARG A 348 6.42 3.02 -8.07
CA ARG A 348 6.40 1.71 -7.38
C ARG A 348 7.55 1.57 -6.39
N LYS A 349 8.75 2.00 -6.77
CA LYS A 349 9.94 1.95 -5.91
C LYS A 349 9.86 2.88 -4.70
N LEU A 350 9.21 4.04 -4.84
CA LEU A 350 9.07 5.03 -3.79
C LEU A 350 7.95 4.66 -2.81
N PHE A 351 6.78 4.32 -3.33
CA PHE A 351 5.59 4.04 -2.53
C PHE A 351 5.48 2.59 -2.06
N HIS A 352 6.28 1.66 -2.61
CA HIS A 352 6.21 0.23 -2.30
C HIS A 352 4.83 -0.38 -2.58
N CYS A 353 4.15 0.17 -3.58
CA CYS A 353 2.79 -0.17 -3.96
C CYS A 353 2.72 -0.44 -5.46
N ASP A 354 1.77 -1.26 -5.87
CA ASP A 354 1.35 -1.32 -7.26
C ASP A 354 0.58 -0.06 -7.66
N LEU A 355 0.51 0.24 -8.97
CA LEU A 355 -0.12 1.46 -9.47
C LEU A 355 -1.36 1.14 -10.29
N ILE A 356 -2.45 1.84 -9.99
CA ILE A 356 -3.64 1.90 -10.82
C ILE A 356 -3.72 3.32 -11.42
N MET A 357 -3.57 3.41 -12.74
CA MET A 357 -3.53 4.71 -13.43
C MET A 357 -4.85 4.97 -14.13
N LEU A 358 -5.53 6.03 -13.71
CA LEU A 358 -6.78 6.51 -14.30
C LEU A 358 -6.49 7.55 -15.39
N PRO A 359 -7.20 7.53 -16.52
CA PRO A 359 -7.01 8.57 -17.54
C PRO A 359 -7.29 9.95 -16.95
N TRP A 360 -6.45 10.94 -17.27
CA TRP A 360 -6.70 12.31 -16.86
C TRP A 360 -7.84 12.92 -17.69
N ASP A 361 -8.91 13.39 -17.03
CA ASP A 361 -9.92 14.24 -17.67
C ASP A 361 -9.34 15.63 -17.93
N LYS A 362 -9.15 16.00 -19.20
CA LYS A 362 -8.55 17.28 -19.55
C LYS A 362 -9.43 18.50 -19.25
N ASN A 363 -10.70 18.27 -18.89
CA ASN A 363 -11.59 19.32 -18.40
C ASN A 363 -11.35 19.63 -16.90
N GLU A 364 -10.66 18.74 -16.17
CA GLU A 364 -10.27 18.94 -14.78
C GLU A 364 -8.80 19.37 -14.74
N LYS A 365 -8.56 20.62 -14.34
CA LYS A 365 -7.26 21.30 -14.48
C LYS A 365 -6.19 20.66 -13.58
N TYR A 366 -6.58 20.25 -12.37
CA TYR A 366 -5.66 19.78 -11.33
C TYR A 366 -5.24 18.33 -11.59
N GLY A 367 -6.15 17.51 -12.11
CA GLY A 367 -5.95 16.08 -12.37
C GLY A 367 -5.87 15.25 -11.10
N HIS A 368 -6.59 15.62 -10.04
CA HIS A 368 -6.49 14.93 -8.74
C HIS A 368 -7.36 13.66 -8.69
N ALA A 369 -6.85 12.64 -8.00
CA ALA A 369 -7.51 11.35 -7.88
C ALA A 369 -8.48 11.31 -6.69
N ASP A 370 -8.24 12.10 -5.65
CA ASP A 370 -9.08 12.19 -4.45
C ASP A 370 -10.41 12.91 -4.67
N GLY A 371 -10.58 13.60 -5.80
CA GLY A 371 -11.86 14.07 -6.33
C GLY A 371 -12.61 13.01 -7.15
N ILE A 372 -11.98 11.88 -7.46
CA ILE A 372 -12.55 10.79 -8.28
C ILE A 372 -12.89 9.58 -7.42
N VAL A 373 -11.96 9.16 -6.56
CA VAL A 373 -12.02 7.87 -5.87
C VAL A 373 -11.50 7.97 -4.44
N LYS A 374 -12.11 7.22 -3.52
CA LYS A 374 -11.64 7.07 -2.14
C LYS A 374 -11.70 5.61 -1.69
N ALA A 375 -10.73 5.17 -0.88
CA ALA A 375 -10.72 3.80 -0.38
C ALA A 375 -11.76 3.61 0.74
N ILE A 376 -12.58 2.57 0.61
CA ILE A 376 -13.45 2.10 1.70
C ILE A 376 -12.62 1.22 2.64
N ASP A 377 -11.93 0.24 2.06
CA ASP A 377 -11.03 -0.71 2.70
C ASP A 377 -9.91 -1.16 1.73
N ASP A 378 -9.17 -2.21 2.08
CA ASP A 378 -8.03 -2.72 1.29
C ASP A 378 -8.42 -3.36 -0.04
N HIS A 379 -9.71 -3.61 -0.27
CA HIS A 379 -10.25 -4.34 -1.42
C HIS A 379 -11.36 -3.57 -2.16
N THR A 380 -11.93 -2.55 -1.54
CA THR A 380 -13.08 -1.81 -2.05
C THR A 380 -12.79 -0.31 -2.13
N VAL A 381 -13.17 0.30 -3.25
CA VAL A 381 -13.13 1.74 -3.46
C VAL A 381 -14.51 2.32 -3.72
N LEU A 382 -14.69 3.58 -3.33
CA LEU A 382 -15.84 4.40 -3.63
C LEU A 382 -15.48 5.37 -4.75
N LEU A 383 -16.16 5.26 -5.88
CA LEU A 383 -16.13 6.20 -6.98
C LEU A 383 -17.13 7.33 -6.72
N THR A 384 -16.75 8.57 -7.00
CA THR A 384 -17.68 9.70 -6.98
C THR A 384 -18.76 9.55 -8.07
N ASN A 385 -19.79 10.39 -8.05
CA ASN A 385 -20.85 10.45 -9.07
C ASN A 385 -20.35 11.08 -10.39
N TYR A 386 -19.16 10.69 -10.86
CA TYR A 386 -18.46 11.31 -11.98
C TYR A 386 -19.24 11.21 -13.30
N ALA A 387 -20.20 10.27 -13.38
CA ALA A 387 -21.09 10.11 -14.52
C ALA A 387 -21.95 11.36 -14.79
N ASP A 388 -22.24 12.17 -13.77
CA ASP A 388 -23.01 13.42 -13.93
C ASP A 388 -22.22 14.47 -14.72
N TYR A 389 -20.89 14.39 -14.70
CA TYR A 389 -19.98 15.31 -15.36
C TYR A 389 -19.45 14.76 -16.69
N ASN A 390 -19.00 13.50 -16.69
CA ASN A 390 -18.42 12.86 -17.86
C ASN A 390 -18.67 11.33 -17.84
N PRO A 391 -19.79 10.85 -18.43
CA PRO A 391 -20.14 9.44 -18.45
C PRO A 391 -19.08 8.54 -19.12
N GLN A 392 -18.46 9.03 -20.21
CA GLN A 392 -17.52 8.25 -21.01
C GLN A 392 -16.23 7.95 -20.24
N ILE A 393 -15.67 8.94 -19.54
CA ILE A 393 -14.48 8.71 -18.72
C ILE A 393 -14.80 7.90 -17.46
N THR A 394 -16.01 8.07 -16.91
CA THR A 394 -16.48 7.30 -15.74
C THR A 394 -16.54 5.81 -16.04
N GLU A 395 -17.04 5.40 -17.22
CA GLU A 395 -17.00 4.00 -17.64
C GLU A 395 -15.56 3.45 -17.70
N ARG A 396 -14.61 4.28 -18.16
CA ARG A 396 -13.20 3.90 -18.18
C ARG A 396 -12.62 3.77 -16.76
N PHE A 397 -12.96 4.67 -15.84
CA PHE A 397 -12.57 4.55 -14.44
C PHE A 397 -13.06 3.23 -13.84
N SER A 398 -14.36 2.95 -13.94
CA SER A 398 -14.97 1.72 -13.42
C SER A 398 -14.35 0.46 -14.04
N LYS A 399 -14.07 0.46 -15.35
CA LYS A 399 -13.42 -0.67 -16.03
C LYS A 399 -11.98 -0.91 -15.58
N ILE A 400 -11.23 0.15 -15.27
CA ILE A 400 -9.85 0.04 -14.79
C ILE A 400 -9.84 -0.43 -13.33
N LEU A 401 -10.62 0.23 -12.47
CA LEU A 401 -10.68 -0.08 -11.03
C LEU A 401 -11.17 -1.51 -10.78
N SER A 402 -12.22 -1.96 -11.47
CA SER A 402 -12.82 -3.30 -11.30
C SER A 402 -11.91 -4.47 -11.70
N GLN A 403 -10.77 -4.21 -12.33
CA GLN A 403 -9.74 -5.25 -12.57
C GLN A 403 -8.92 -5.58 -11.31
N TYR A 404 -8.94 -4.70 -10.30
CA TYR A 404 -8.07 -4.78 -9.12
C TYR A 404 -8.84 -4.73 -7.79
N LEU A 405 -9.97 -4.02 -7.76
CA LEU A 405 -10.71 -3.66 -6.55
C LEU A 405 -12.22 -3.73 -6.82
N ASP A 406 -13.01 -3.99 -5.78
CA ASP A 406 -14.46 -3.83 -5.81
C ASP A 406 -14.81 -2.33 -5.87
N VAL A 407 -15.78 -1.97 -6.72
CA VAL A 407 -16.13 -0.57 -6.97
C VAL A 407 -17.57 -0.30 -6.52
N GLN A 408 -17.71 0.60 -5.57
CA GLN A 408 -18.98 1.23 -5.20
C GLN A 408 -19.05 2.63 -5.81
N THR A 409 -20.25 3.20 -5.95
CA THR A 409 -20.42 4.52 -6.55
C THR A 409 -21.41 5.37 -5.76
N LEU A 410 -21.08 6.65 -5.57
CA LEU A 410 -22.01 7.65 -5.06
C LEU A 410 -23.04 7.98 -6.15
N ASN A 411 -24.31 8.04 -5.78
CA ASN A 411 -25.39 8.36 -6.71
C ASN A 411 -26.41 9.29 -6.05
N TYR A 412 -26.88 10.30 -6.77
CA TYR A 412 -27.85 11.26 -6.27
C TYR A 412 -29.08 11.30 -7.18
N THR A 413 -30.26 11.40 -6.56
CA THR A 413 -31.56 11.38 -7.27
C THR A 413 -32.23 12.75 -7.37
N VAL A 414 -31.60 13.78 -6.79
CA VAL A 414 -32.05 15.17 -6.84
C VAL A 414 -31.30 15.94 -7.93
N LYS A 415 -31.68 17.20 -8.17
CA LYS A 415 -30.99 18.05 -9.15
C LYS A 415 -29.51 18.17 -8.78
N SER A 416 -28.65 17.73 -9.69
CA SER A 416 -27.19 17.82 -9.57
C SER A 416 -26.71 19.26 -9.37
N ASN A 417 -25.65 19.40 -8.58
CA ASN A 417 -24.98 20.65 -8.28
C ASN A 417 -23.51 20.56 -8.69
N ASP A 418 -22.95 21.67 -9.16
CA ASP A 418 -21.56 21.73 -9.64
C ASP A 418 -20.54 21.34 -8.55
N TYR A 419 -20.91 21.45 -7.27
CA TYR A 419 -20.05 21.14 -6.12
C TYR A 419 -20.21 19.73 -5.53
N ASN A 420 -21.06 18.86 -6.10
CA ASN A 420 -21.35 17.58 -5.47
C ASN A 420 -20.18 16.57 -5.48
N TRP A 421 -19.16 16.81 -6.30
CA TRP A 421 -17.86 16.14 -6.20
C TRP A 421 -17.23 16.27 -4.81
N ALA A 422 -17.51 17.33 -4.06
CA ALA A 422 -16.92 17.55 -2.73
C ALA A 422 -17.26 16.42 -1.74
N TYR A 423 -18.39 15.71 -1.92
CA TYR A 423 -18.79 14.63 -1.02
C TYR A 423 -17.83 13.44 -1.01
N ILE A 424 -17.07 13.16 -2.09
CA ILE A 424 -16.05 12.10 -2.07
C ILE A 424 -14.80 12.54 -1.31
N ASN A 425 -14.56 13.85 -1.24
CA ASN A 425 -13.36 14.47 -0.71
C ASN A 425 -13.47 14.75 0.80
N PHE A 426 -14.03 13.79 1.54
CA PHE A 426 -14.19 13.85 2.99
C PHE A 426 -12.88 13.49 3.71
N LEU A 427 -12.72 14.01 4.94
CA LEU A 427 -11.63 13.63 5.83
C LEU A 427 -12.03 12.39 6.63
N ARG A 428 -11.17 11.37 6.65
CA ARG A 428 -11.27 10.22 7.53
C ARG A 428 -10.05 10.15 8.44
N VAL A 429 -10.28 9.99 9.74
CA VAL A 429 -9.25 9.78 10.76
C VAL A 429 -9.73 8.67 11.67
N GLY A 430 -9.08 7.51 11.60
CA GLY A 430 -9.54 6.34 12.34
C GLY A 430 -10.95 5.92 11.92
N ASP A 431 -11.82 5.91 12.92
CA ASP A 431 -13.25 5.60 12.86
C ASP A 431 -14.14 6.86 12.79
N VAL A 432 -13.58 8.06 12.56
CA VAL A 432 -14.36 9.28 12.36
C VAL A 432 -14.24 9.78 10.93
N ILE A 433 -15.37 10.15 10.34
CA ILE A 433 -15.46 10.79 9.03
C ILE A 433 -16.11 12.17 9.20
N ILE A 434 -15.42 13.20 8.72
CA ILE A 434 -15.97 14.55 8.57
C ILE A 434 -16.30 14.73 7.08
N LEU A 435 -17.60 14.79 6.80
CA LEU A 435 -18.20 14.90 5.48
C LEU A 435 -18.53 16.38 5.16
N PRO A 436 -18.25 16.87 3.93
CA PRO A 436 -18.70 18.19 3.53
C PRO A 436 -20.23 18.28 3.48
N GLY A 437 -20.76 19.36 4.05
CA GLY A 437 -22.13 19.83 3.85
C GLY A 437 -22.12 21.05 2.92
N LEU A 438 -23.00 21.05 1.92
CA LEU A 438 -23.07 22.09 0.89
C LEU A 438 -24.33 22.97 1.02
N ASN A 439 -25.20 22.64 1.99
CA ASN A 439 -26.53 23.24 2.20
C ASN A 439 -27.46 23.03 1.00
N ILE A 440 -27.45 21.83 0.43
CA ILE A 440 -28.27 21.46 -0.75
C ILE A 440 -29.00 20.11 -0.53
N PRO A 441 -30.03 19.79 -1.33
CA PRO A 441 -30.80 18.54 -1.15
C PRO A 441 -30.00 17.24 -1.22
N GLU A 442 -28.81 17.24 -1.83
CA GLU A 442 -27.92 16.08 -1.89
C GLU A 442 -27.26 15.74 -0.55
N ASP A 443 -27.14 16.69 0.39
CA ASP A 443 -26.41 16.52 1.65
C ASP A 443 -26.88 15.28 2.41
N GLN A 444 -28.21 15.10 2.50
CA GLN A 444 -28.81 13.97 3.20
C GLN A 444 -28.53 12.64 2.49
N GLN A 445 -28.51 12.63 1.15
CA GLN A 445 -28.22 11.43 0.36
C GLN A 445 -26.75 11.05 0.48
N ALA A 446 -25.84 12.03 0.46
CA ALA A 446 -24.41 11.82 0.69
C ALA A 446 -24.17 11.24 2.08
N LEU A 447 -24.73 11.86 3.13
CA LEU A 447 -24.59 11.39 4.51
C LEU A 447 -25.08 9.95 4.69
N GLN A 448 -26.23 9.59 4.11
CA GLN A 448 -26.78 8.23 4.19
C GLN A 448 -25.90 7.21 3.47
N GLN A 449 -25.41 7.54 2.28
CA GLN A 449 -24.54 6.66 1.51
C GLN A 449 -23.18 6.46 2.20
N ILE A 450 -22.56 7.52 2.70
CA ILE A 450 -21.28 7.41 3.41
C ILE A 450 -21.44 6.58 4.69
N LYS A 451 -22.52 6.76 5.47
CA LYS A 451 -22.82 5.87 6.60
C LYS A 451 -23.00 4.40 6.21
N LYS A 452 -23.61 4.15 5.05
CA LYS A 452 -23.79 2.79 4.52
C LYS A 452 -22.46 2.15 4.13
N TYR A 453 -21.58 2.89 3.45
CA TYR A 453 -20.29 2.39 2.97
C TYR A 453 -19.23 2.29 4.09
N TYR A 454 -19.37 3.09 5.15
CA TYR A 454 -18.47 3.11 6.31
C TYR A 454 -19.25 2.82 7.61
N PRO A 455 -19.83 1.62 7.78
CA PRO A 455 -20.76 1.32 8.87
C PRO A 455 -20.12 1.36 10.26
N SER A 456 -18.79 1.17 10.34
CA SER A 456 -18.03 1.27 11.59
C SER A 456 -17.65 2.70 11.96
N CYS A 457 -17.85 3.68 11.08
CA CYS A 457 -17.39 5.05 11.30
C CYS A 457 -18.50 5.96 11.84
N LYS A 458 -18.14 6.88 12.74
CA LYS A 458 -18.94 8.04 13.11
C LYS A 458 -18.85 9.08 12.00
N VAL A 459 -19.93 9.27 11.25
CA VAL A 459 -19.99 10.24 10.14
C VAL A 459 -20.66 11.53 10.60
N ILE A 460 -19.97 12.65 10.43
CA ILE A 460 -20.35 13.99 10.87
C ILE A 460 -20.32 14.89 9.65
N GLN A 461 -21.41 15.62 9.40
CA GLN A 461 -21.48 16.54 8.30
C GLN A 461 -21.38 17.97 8.81
N ILE A 462 -20.49 18.77 8.22
CA ILE A 462 -20.28 20.17 8.59
C ILE A 462 -20.38 21.06 7.36
N ASP A 463 -20.98 22.26 7.50
CA ASP A 463 -21.00 23.24 6.41
C ASP A 463 -19.58 23.54 5.97
N SER A 464 -19.27 23.21 4.71
CA SER A 464 -17.95 23.33 4.10
C SER A 464 -17.99 24.18 2.82
N LEU A 465 -19.11 24.86 2.56
CA LEU A 465 -19.31 25.57 1.29
C LEU A 465 -18.27 26.67 1.04
N GLU A 466 -17.78 27.31 2.10
CA GLU A 466 -16.72 28.32 2.01
C GLU A 466 -15.41 27.75 1.42
N VAL A 467 -15.01 26.55 1.83
CA VAL A 467 -13.83 25.86 1.31
C VAL A 467 -14.09 25.36 -0.11
N VAL A 468 -15.26 24.76 -0.34
CA VAL A 468 -15.64 24.19 -1.64
C VAL A 468 -15.72 25.22 -2.75
N LYS A 469 -16.09 26.47 -2.44
CA LYS A 469 -16.04 27.59 -3.38
C LYS A 469 -14.63 28.01 -3.79
N LYS A 470 -13.59 27.52 -3.11
CA LYS A 470 -12.17 27.68 -3.48
C LYS A 470 -11.62 26.45 -4.21
N ASP A 471 -12.49 25.61 -4.76
CA ASP A 471 -12.16 24.42 -5.56
C ASP A 471 -11.45 23.29 -4.80
N GLY A 472 -11.60 23.22 -3.47
CA GLY A 472 -11.10 22.11 -2.63
C GLY A 472 -12.08 21.73 -1.52
N ALA A 473 -11.85 20.63 -0.82
CA ALA A 473 -12.72 20.21 0.28
C ALA A 473 -11.91 19.70 1.49
N LEU A 474 -12.55 18.94 2.39
CA LEU A 474 -11.97 18.57 3.68
C LEU A 474 -10.68 17.73 3.55
N ASN A 475 -10.63 16.82 2.57
CA ASN A 475 -9.41 16.05 2.33
C ASN A 475 -8.29 16.95 1.80
N CYS A 476 -8.56 17.91 0.92
CA CYS A 476 -7.57 18.82 0.35
C CYS A 476 -6.88 19.71 1.41
N ILE A 477 -7.64 20.24 2.37
CA ILE A 477 -7.11 21.17 3.38
C ILE A 477 -6.40 20.50 4.56
N THR A 478 -6.34 19.16 4.58
CA THR A 478 -5.82 18.42 5.72
C THR A 478 -4.72 17.43 5.36
N TRP A 479 -3.81 17.24 6.31
CA TRP A 479 -2.82 16.19 6.27
C TRP A 479 -2.90 15.32 7.53
N ASN A 480 -3.44 14.11 7.40
CA ASN A 480 -3.59 13.15 8.47
C ASN A 480 -2.49 12.08 8.41
N ILE A 481 -1.97 11.68 9.58
CA ILE A 481 -0.93 10.66 9.72
C ILE A 481 -1.22 9.74 10.89
N LYS A 482 -0.60 8.56 10.89
CA LYS A 482 -0.47 7.68 12.05
C LYS A 482 0.80 8.05 12.80
N LYS A 483 0.63 8.50 14.04
CA LYS A 483 1.74 8.87 14.92
C LYS A 483 2.03 7.80 15.97
#